data_AF-Q489L4-F1
#
_entry.id   AF-Q489L4-F1
#
_cell.length_a   1.000
_cell.length_b   1.000
_cell.length_c   1.000
_cell.angle_alpha   90.00
_cell.angle_beta   90.00
_cell.angle_gamma   90.00
#
_symmetry.space_group_name_H-M   'P 1'
#
loop_
_entity.id
_entity.type
_entity.pdbx_description
1 polymer ?
#
loop_
_entity_poly.entity_id
_entity_poly.type
_entity_poly.pdbx_seq_one_letter_code
_entity_poly.pdbx_strand_id
1 'polypeptide(L)'
;MDGIDSRTIEILDNNYEQGELYNELIICSNALINTKHIFTSEDGWHPLVIRKGKIPRVWLSIKHLVSVGSKKEQHYLDLIVDSKLKHPDLSLIASVHGFQIKLGEDIIVESGNHKGNILEVYKLDFRPLGLNIHGDHSHLSIGNNNMSNNTSKNSNSMFGI
;
A
#
# COMPACT_ATOMS: atom_id res chain seq x y z
N MET A 1 -9.67 37.20 -4.77
CA MET A 1 -8.26 36.83 -4.92
C MET A 1 -7.95 35.93 -3.75
N ASP A 2 -7.86 34.63 -4.00
CA ASP A 2 -6.99 33.70 -3.27
C ASP A 2 -6.72 32.58 -4.26
N GLY A 3 -5.57 32.69 -4.91
CA GLY A 3 -5.09 31.72 -5.87
C GLY A 3 -4.71 30.46 -5.11
N ILE A 4 -5.45 29.39 -5.35
CA ILE A 4 -4.94 28.05 -5.07
C ILE A 4 -3.74 27.88 -6.01
N ASP A 5 -2.56 27.92 -5.40
CA ASP A 5 -1.27 27.83 -6.06
C ASP A 5 -1.20 26.57 -6.93
N SER A 6 -0.98 26.79 -8.22
CA SER A 6 -0.73 25.75 -9.19
C SER A 6 0.67 25.17 -8.98
N ARG A 7 0.75 23.85 -8.74
CA ARG A 7 1.95 22.97 -8.92
C ARG A 7 2.79 22.62 -7.70
N THR A 8 2.19 22.16 -6.60
CA THR A 8 2.85 21.08 -5.86
C THR A 8 2.49 19.77 -6.54
N ILE A 9 3.27 19.37 -7.55
CA ILE A 9 3.33 17.97 -7.92
C ILE A 9 3.87 17.28 -6.68
N GLU A 10 3.02 16.61 -5.92
CA GLU A 10 3.47 15.80 -4.79
C GLU A 10 4.33 14.66 -5.36
N ILE A 11 5.63 14.78 -5.15
CA ILE A 11 6.59 13.71 -5.45
C ILE A 11 6.32 12.64 -4.41
N LEU A 12 5.85 11.47 -4.85
CA LEU A 12 5.72 10.29 -4.00
C LEU A 12 7.00 10.09 -3.20
N ASP A 13 6.87 9.89 -1.88
CA ASP A 13 8.02 9.49 -1.06
C ASP A 13 8.44 8.06 -1.41
N ASN A 14 9.51 7.96 -2.20
CA ASN A 14 10.11 6.68 -2.59
C ASN A 14 11.25 6.25 -1.65
N ASN A 15 11.37 6.83 -0.45
CA ASN A 15 12.45 6.48 0.49
C ASN A 15 12.34 5.04 0.98
N TYR A 16 11.19 4.39 0.80
CA TYR A 16 11.01 2.96 1.00
C TYR A 16 11.97 2.10 0.17
N GLU A 17 12.54 2.58 -0.94
CA GLU A 17 13.54 1.84 -1.73
C GLU A 17 14.82 1.52 -0.94
N GLN A 18 15.12 2.33 0.07
CA GLN A 18 16.27 2.12 0.96
C GLN A 18 15.91 1.30 2.20
N GLY A 19 14.63 0.95 2.36
CA GLY A 19 14.13 0.20 3.51
C GLY A 19 14.44 -1.28 3.42
N GLU A 20 14.73 -1.90 4.57
CA GLU A 20 14.90 -3.35 4.67
C GLU A 20 13.58 -4.06 4.35
N LEU A 21 13.64 -5.17 3.60
CA LEU A 21 12.49 -6.02 3.33
C LEU A 21 12.26 -7.00 4.49
N TYR A 22 11.03 -7.49 4.60
CA TYR A 22 10.79 -8.75 5.31
C TYR A 22 11.36 -9.91 4.46
N ASN A 23 11.89 -10.94 5.11
CA ASN A 23 12.27 -12.17 4.40
C ASN A 23 11.02 -12.82 3.79
N GLU A 24 9.92 -12.76 4.53
CA GLU A 24 8.62 -13.24 4.10
C GLU A 24 7.53 -12.24 4.51
N LEU A 25 6.81 -11.71 3.53
CA LEU A 25 5.60 -10.93 3.74
C LEU A 25 4.43 -11.73 3.19
N ILE A 26 3.44 -12.02 4.03
CA ILE A 26 2.22 -12.71 3.60
C ILE A 26 1.13 -11.66 3.37
N ILE A 27 0.52 -11.68 2.19
CA ILE A 27 -0.62 -10.81 1.84
C ILE A 27 -1.81 -11.68 1.44
N CYS A 28 -2.83 -11.71 2.31
CA CYS A 28 -4.10 -12.35 2.04
C CYS A 28 -3.94 -13.79 1.47
N SER A 29 -3.23 -14.66 2.22
CA SER A 29 -2.78 -16.03 1.86
C SER A 29 -1.61 -16.16 0.86
N ASN A 30 -1.12 -15.09 0.26
CA ASN A 30 -0.07 -15.14 -0.77
C ASN A 30 1.29 -14.73 -0.18
N ALA A 31 2.35 -15.50 -0.42
CA ALA A 31 3.66 -15.27 0.18
C ALA A 31 4.61 -14.51 -0.76
N LEU A 32 5.25 -13.46 -0.25
CA LEU A 32 6.31 -12.69 -0.88
C LEU A 32 7.62 -12.99 -0.18
N ILE A 33 8.48 -13.79 -0.81
CA ILE A 33 9.80 -14.15 -0.29
C ILE A 33 10.85 -13.30 -1.01
N ASN A 34 11.51 -12.39 -0.30
CA ASN A 34 12.47 -11.43 -0.87
C ASN A 34 11.92 -10.70 -2.12
N THR A 35 10.63 -10.37 -2.11
CA THR A 35 9.96 -9.64 -3.20
C THR A 35 9.74 -8.20 -2.77
N LYS A 36 10.13 -7.23 -3.60
CA LYS A 36 10.20 -5.81 -3.17
C LYS A 36 8.83 -5.16 -2.99
N HIS A 37 7.88 -5.43 -3.88
CA HIS A 37 6.56 -4.78 -3.89
C HIS A 37 5.42 -5.79 -3.95
N ILE A 38 4.31 -5.45 -3.30
CA ILE A 38 3.07 -6.24 -3.42
C ILE A 38 2.45 -6.01 -4.79
N PHE A 39 2.21 -4.74 -5.11
CA PHE A 39 1.57 -4.29 -6.35
C PHE A 39 2.47 -3.30 -7.07
N THR A 40 2.46 -3.35 -8.40
CA THR A 40 3.14 -2.39 -9.27
C THR A 40 2.25 -2.07 -10.46
N SER A 41 1.97 -0.80 -10.71
CA SER A 41 1.33 -0.37 -11.96
C SER A 41 2.32 -0.29 -13.11
N GLU A 42 1.81 -0.17 -14.33
CA GLU A 42 2.62 0.00 -15.54
C GLU A 42 3.60 1.18 -15.47
N ASP A 43 3.20 2.27 -14.81
CA ASP A 43 4.02 3.46 -14.61
C ASP A 43 4.92 3.43 -13.35
N GLY A 44 5.02 2.26 -12.70
CA GLY A 44 5.93 2.02 -11.59
C GLY A 44 5.41 2.51 -10.23
N TRP A 45 4.11 2.79 -10.10
CA TRP A 45 3.51 3.16 -8.82
C TRP A 45 3.17 1.93 -7.97
N HIS A 46 3.37 2.08 -6.66
CA HIS A 46 3.11 1.06 -5.66
C HIS A 46 2.10 1.61 -4.63
N PRO A 47 0.81 1.23 -4.68
CA PRO A 47 -0.22 1.79 -3.80
C PRO A 47 0.07 1.52 -2.33
N LEU A 48 0.62 0.34 -2.01
CA LEU A 48 0.99 -0.06 -0.66
C LEU A 48 2.42 -0.59 -0.67
N VAL A 49 3.26 0.01 0.18
CA VAL A 49 4.62 -0.46 0.43
C VAL A 49 4.80 -0.73 1.91
N ILE A 50 5.34 -1.90 2.22
CA ILE A 50 5.67 -2.30 3.59
C ILE A 50 7.17 -2.60 3.65
N ARG A 51 7.84 -2.05 4.66
CA ARG A 51 9.24 -2.33 4.97
C ARG A 51 9.37 -2.79 6.42
N LYS A 52 10.44 -3.53 6.66
CA LYS A 52 10.79 -4.03 7.97
C LYS A 52 11.20 -2.88 8.89
N GLY A 53 10.81 -3.02 10.16
CA GLY A 53 11.18 -2.16 11.26
C GLY A 53 10.75 -2.83 12.57
N LYS A 54 11.23 -2.33 13.72
CA LYS A 54 10.76 -2.83 15.03
C LYS A 54 9.22 -2.73 15.15
N ILE A 55 8.70 -1.64 14.62
CA ILE A 55 7.29 -1.48 14.23
C ILE A 55 7.31 -1.46 12.69
N PRO A 56 6.41 -2.18 12.00
CA PRO A 56 6.38 -2.19 10.54
C PRO A 56 6.31 -0.77 9.96
N ARG A 57 7.08 -0.51 8.90
CA ARG A 57 7.10 0.78 8.21
C ARG A 57 6.18 0.72 6.99
N VAL A 58 5.22 1.62 6.88
CA VAL A 58 4.17 1.55 5.84
C VAL A 58 4.07 2.85 5.06
N TRP A 59 3.90 2.72 3.74
CA TRP A 59 3.52 3.80 2.83
C TRP A 59 2.23 3.40 2.13
N LEU A 60 1.33 4.37 1.98
CA LEU A 60 0.06 4.22 1.27
C LEU A 60 -0.16 5.48 0.46
N SER A 61 -0.46 5.32 -0.83
CA SER A 61 -0.79 6.43 -1.72
C SER A 61 -1.93 6.05 -2.67
N ILE A 62 -2.55 7.05 -3.26
CA ILE A 62 -3.65 6.88 -4.22
C ILE A 62 -3.39 7.63 -5.53
N LYS A 63 -3.98 7.12 -6.61
CA LYS A 63 -4.10 7.84 -7.89
C LYS A 63 -5.24 8.85 -7.79
N HIS A 64 -4.96 10.12 -8.03
CA HIS A 64 -5.92 11.20 -8.07
C HIS A 64 -5.91 11.86 -9.46
N LEU A 65 -7.09 12.01 -10.07
CA LEU A 65 -7.24 12.69 -11.36
C LEU A 65 -7.53 14.17 -11.13
N VAL A 66 -6.56 15.03 -11.44
CA VAL A 66 -6.74 16.48 -11.35
C VAL A 66 -7.10 17.02 -12.73
N SER A 67 -8.12 17.88 -12.79
CA SER A 67 -8.47 18.57 -14.03
C SER A 67 -7.68 19.87 -14.13
N VAL A 68 -6.79 19.96 -15.11
CA VAL A 68 -6.00 21.17 -15.42
C VAL A 68 -6.51 21.72 -16.74
N GLY A 69 -7.44 22.67 -16.68
CA GLY A 69 -8.16 23.17 -17.85
C GLY A 69 -9.06 22.10 -18.46
N SER A 70 -8.83 21.74 -19.73
CA SER A 70 -9.55 20.67 -20.43
C SER A 70 -8.86 19.30 -20.37
N LYS A 71 -7.68 19.20 -19.72
CA LYS A 71 -6.91 17.96 -19.60
C LYS A 71 -7.12 17.33 -18.23
N LYS A 72 -7.17 16.00 -18.18
CA LYS A 72 -7.09 15.22 -16.94
C LYS A 72 -5.65 14.76 -16.78
N GLU A 73 -5.00 15.18 -15.71
CA GLU A 73 -3.65 14.76 -15.34
C GLU A 73 -3.74 13.79 -14.17
N GLN A 74 -2.93 12.72 -14.23
CA GLN A 74 -2.81 11.77 -13.13
C GLN A 74 -1.78 12.30 -12.15
N HIS A 75 -2.20 12.43 -10.90
CA HIS A 75 -1.36 12.76 -9.77
C HIS A 75 -1.44 11.65 -8.73
N TYR A 76 -0.46 11.66 -7.85
CA TYR A 76 -0.41 10.78 -6.71
C TYR A 76 -0.50 11.59 -5.44
N LEU A 77 -1.23 11.07 -4.46
CA LEU A 77 -1.39 11.66 -3.14
C LEU A 77 -0.89 10.65 -2.11
N ASP A 78 0.12 11.07 -1.34
CA ASP A 78 0.61 10.28 -0.21
C ASP A 78 -0.40 10.38 0.95
N LEU A 79 -0.93 9.24 1.37
CA LEU A 79 -1.85 9.13 2.50
C LEU A 79 -1.10 8.78 3.80
N ILE A 80 -0.09 7.93 3.68
CA ILE A 80 0.82 7.52 4.75
C ILE A 80 2.23 7.50 4.18
N VAL A 81 3.17 8.15 4.87
CA VAL A 81 4.60 8.13 4.53
C VAL A 81 5.37 7.64 5.73
N ASP A 82 6.04 6.50 5.59
CA ASP A 82 6.84 5.90 6.66
C ASP A 82 6.11 5.83 8.01
N SER A 83 4.89 5.29 7.99
CA SER A 83 4.00 5.17 9.14
C SER A 83 3.58 6.50 9.78
N LYS A 84 3.67 7.61 9.04
CA LYS A 84 3.14 8.92 9.43
C LYS A 84 1.94 9.26 8.55
N LEU A 85 0.81 9.54 9.19
CA LEU A 85 -0.40 9.97 8.51
C LEU A 85 -0.18 11.32 7.82
N LYS A 86 -0.67 11.44 6.59
CA LYS A 86 -0.66 12.67 5.78
C LYS A 86 -2.06 13.19 5.48
N HIS A 87 -3.07 12.33 5.59
CA HIS A 87 -4.46 12.67 5.31
C HIS A 87 -5.35 12.48 6.55
N PRO A 88 -6.24 13.44 6.89
CA PRO A 88 -7.00 13.43 8.15
C PRO A 88 -8.04 12.32 8.25
N ASP A 89 -8.60 11.85 7.13
CA ASP A 89 -9.63 10.80 7.13
C ASP A 89 -9.08 9.39 7.39
N LEU A 90 -7.75 9.25 7.45
CA LEU A 90 -7.11 7.99 7.79
C LEU A 90 -6.67 7.95 9.25
N SER A 91 -6.78 6.77 9.82
CA SER A 91 -6.10 6.45 11.08
C SER A 91 -5.14 5.27 10.87
N LEU A 92 -4.02 5.32 11.59
CA LEU A 92 -3.00 4.28 11.60
C LEU A 92 -2.71 3.92 13.06
N ILE A 93 -2.93 2.67 13.41
CA ILE A 93 -2.52 2.08 14.68
C ILE A 93 -1.40 1.10 14.36
N ALA A 94 -0.20 1.33 14.89
CA ALA A 94 0.96 0.47 14.64
C ALA A 94 1.66 0.08 15.94
N SER A 95 2.12 -1.17 16.01
CA SER A 95 2.80 -1.73 17.17
C SER A 95 3.88 -2.73 16.74
N VAL A 96 4.58 -3.30 17.71
CA VAL A 96 5.53 -4.39 17.45
C VAL A 96 4.86 -5.66 16.91
N HIS A 97 3.53 -5.78 16.99
CA HIS A 97 2.80 -6.98 16.55
C HIS A 97 2.22 -6.87 15.13
N GLY A 98 2.17 -5.66 14.57
CA GLY A 98 1.51 -5.37 13.30
C GLY A 98 0.96 -3.94 13.26
N PHE A 99 0.13 -3.66 12.26
CA PHE A 99 -0.53 -2.38 12.07
C PHE A 99 -1.94 -2.54 11.48
N GLN A 100 -2.77 -1.54 11.69
CA GLN A 100 -4.11 -1.41 11.13
C GLN A 100 -4.27 -0.02 10.54
N ILE A 101 -4.75 0.07 9.29
CA ILE A 101 -5.10 1.31 8.61
C ILE A 101 -6.62 1.35 8.45
N LYS A 102 -7.24 2.45 8.86
CA LYS A 102 -8.66 2.72 8.62
C LYS A 102 -8.88 3.96 7.77
N LEU A 103 -9.96 3.96 7.01
CA LEU A 103 -10.54 5.13 6.36
C LEU A 103 -11.92 5.35 6.98
N GLY A 104 -12.07 6.39 7.81
CA GLY A 104 -13.21 6.49 8.72
C GLY A 104 -13.28 5.29 9.67
N GLU A 105 -14.42 4.59 9.67
CA GLU A 105 -14.64 3.39 10.49
C GLU A 105 -14.18 2.09 9.81
N ASP A 106 -13.95 2.11 8.49
CA ASP A 106 -13.62 0.93 7.70
C ASP A 106 -12.14 0.57 7.79
N ILE A 107 -11.84 -0.67 8.19
CA ILE A 107 -10.47 -1.20 8.15
C ILE A 107 -10.12 -1.57 6.71
N ILE A 108 -9.16 -0.86 6.13
CA ILE A 108 -8.70 -1.06 4.75
C ILE A 108 -7.42 -1.89 4.67
N VAL A 109 -6.61 -1.95 5.73
CA VAL A 109 -5.48 -2.87 5.84
C VAL A 109 -5.36 -3.32 7.28
N GLU A 110 -5.18 -4.61 7.48
CA GLU A 110 -4.91 -5.17 8.79
C GLU A 110 -3.81 -6.21 8.71
N SER A 111 -2.83 -6.07 9.61
CA SER A 111 -1.69 -6.95 9.70
C SER A 111 -1.44 -7.41 11.13
N GLY A 112 -0.72 -8.51 11.25
CA GLY A 112 -0.37 -9.15 12.50
C GLY A 112 0.73 -10.16 12.29
N ASN A 113 0.88 -11.05 13.28
CA ASN A 113 1.89 -12.11 13.28
C ASN A 113 3.31 -11.61 13.00
N HIS A 114 3.61 -10.34 13.35
CA HIS A 114 4.94 -9.78 13.19
C HIS A 114 5.93 -10.49 14.11
N LYS A 115 6.79 -11.34 13.51
CA LYS A 115 7.76 -12.19 14.20
C LYS A 115 9.10 -12.11 13.49
N GLY A 116 9.95 -11.20 13.93
CA GLY A 116 11.30 -11.03 13.39
C GLY A 116 11.29 -10.57 11.94
N ASN A 117 11.43 -11.51 11.01
CA ASN A 117 11.51 -11.24 9.57
C ASN A 117 10.24 -11.65 8.80
N ILE A 118 9.14 -11.88 9.52
CA ILE A 118 7.84 -12.27 8.95
C ILE A 118 6.77 -11.29 9.41
N LEU A 119 5.93 -10.87 8.47
CA LEU A 119 4.71 -10.11 8.72
C LEU A 119 3.57 -10.67 7.86
N GLU A 120 2.36 -10.69 8.41
CA GLU A 120 1.17 -11.11 7.67
C GLU A 120 0.15 -9.98 7.62
N VAL A 121 -0.37 -9.69 6.43
CA VAL A 121 -1.52 -8.82 6.17
C VAL A 121 -2.70 -9.73 5.85
N TYR A 122 -3.62 -9.88 6.79
CA TYR A 122 -4.76 -10.81 6.69
C TYR A 122 -6.07 -10.13 6.29
N LYS A 123 -6.06 -8.80 6.10
CA LYS A 123 -7.16 -8.05 5.50
C LYS A 123 -6.59 -6.91 4.65
N LEU A 124 -7.13 -6.75 3.45
CA LEU A 124 -6.87 -5.62 2.57
C LEU A 124 -8.16 -5.26 1.82
N ASP A 125 -8.52 -3.99 1.75
CA ASP A 125 -9.65 -3.50 0.96
C ASP A 125 -9.36 -2.08 0.46
N PHE A 126 -8.95 -1.97 -0.81
CA PHE A 126 -8.66 -0.70 -1.46
C PHE A 126 -9.81 -0.19 -2.33
N ARG A 127 -10.98 -0.84 -2.30
CA ARG A 127 -12.16 -0.35 -3.02
C ARG A 127 -12.57 1.05 -2.58
N PRO A 128 -12.53 1.43 -1.28
CA PRO A 128 -12.77 2.81 -0.86
C PRO A 128 -11.75 3.83 -1.41
N LEU A 129 -10.57 3.36 -1.81
CA LEU A 129 -9.51 4.16 -2.43
C LEU A 129 -9.57 4.16 -3.97
N GLY A 130 -10.61 3.57 -4.55
CA GLY A 130 -10.82 3.50 -6.00
C GLY A 130 -10.03 2.39 -6.72
N LEU A 131 -9.43 1.45 -5.99
CA LEU A 131 -8.76 0.29 -6.58
C LEU A 131 -9.60 -0.97 -6.37
N ASN A 132 -9.86 -1.73 -7.43
CA ASN A 132 -10.56 -3.01 -7.32
C ASN A 132 -9.62 -4.12 -6.80
N ILE A 133 -9.13 -3.94 -5.57
CA ILE A 133 -8.21 -4.83 -4.88
C ILE A 133 -8.74 -5.04 -3.47
N HIS A 134 -9.02 -6.29 -3.10
CA HIS A 134 -9.46 -6.64 -1.76
C HIS A 134 -9.15 -8.10 -1.44
N GLY A 135 -9.02 -8.44 -0.17
CA GLY A 135 -8.68 -9.79 0.26
C GLY A 135 -8.78 -9.97 1.76
N ASP A 136 -8.72 -11.24 2.14
CA ASP A 136 -8.67 -11.68 3.53
C ASP A 136 -7.62 -12.80 3.69
N HIS A 137 -7.58 -13.44 4.86
CA HIS A 137 -6.68 -14.55 5.16
C HIS A 137 -6.74 -15.74 4.18
N SER A 138 -7.79 -15.85 3.35
CA SER A 138 -8.00 -16.97 2.43
C SER A 138 -7.64 -16.67 0.98
N HIS A 139 -7.82 -15.42 0.52
CA HIS A 139 -7.53 -15.03 -0.87
C HIS A 139 -7.35 -13.53 -1.05
N LEU A 140 -6.75 -13.15 -2.17
CA LEU A 140 -6.64 -11.79 -2.68
C LEU A 140 -7.35 -11.69 -4.04
N SER A 141 -8.19 -10.68 -4.20
CA SER A 141 -8.85 -10.32 -5.45
C SER A 141 -8.22 -9.06 -6.03
N ILE A 142 -7.94 -9.08 -7.34
CA ILE A 142 -7.35 -7.98 -8.12
C ILE A 142 -8.10 -7.92 -9.46
N GLY A 143 -8.92 -6.89 -9.65
CA GLY A 143 -9.79 -6.81 -10.83
C GLY A 143 -10.79 -7.96 -10.86
N ASN A 144 -10.69 -8.82 -11.88
CA ASN A 144 -11.49 -10.04 -12.01
C ASN A 144 -10.72 -11.31 -11.64
N ASN A 145 -9.47 -11.18 -11.16
CA ASN A 145 -8.60 -12.30 -10.81
C ASN A 145 -8.65 -12.57 -9.31
N ASN A 146 -8.67 -13.85 -8.93
CA ASN A 146 -8.56 -14.29 -7.54
C ASN A 146 -7.28 -15.14 -7.36
N MET A 147 -6.51 -14.82 -6.34
CA MET A 147 -5.20 -15.38 -6.04
C MET A 147 -5.19 -15.92 -4.61
N SER A 148 -4.84 -17.19 -4.43
CA SER A 148 -4.70 -17.80 -3.11
C SER A 148 -3.50 -18.75 -3.09
N ASN A 149 -2.80 -18.81 -1.96
CA ASN A 149 -1.65 -19.71 -1.75
C ASN A 149 -0.56 -19.61 -2.82
N ASN A 150 -0.42 -18.46 -3.48
CA ASN A 150 0.67 -18.24 -4.43
C ASN A 150 1.94 -17.82 -3.69
N THR A 151 3.10 -18.09 -4.28
CA THR A 151 4.39 -17.62 -3.77
C THR A 151 5.13 -16.87 -4.87
N SER A 152 5.54 -15.64 -4.57
CA SER A 152 6.50 -14.88 -5.38
C SER A 152 7.85 -14.86 -4.67
N LYS A 153 8.92 -15.19 -5.39
CA LYS A 153 10.26 -15.29 -4.82
C LYS A 153 11.28 -14.52 -5.66
N ASN A 154 12.10 -13.70 -4.99
CA ASN A 154 13.20 -12.93 -5.59
C ASN A 154 12.76 -12.08 -6.81
N SER A 155 11.55 -11.52 -6.76
CA SER A 155 11.00 -10.71 -7.85
C SER A 155 10.92 -9.23 -7.47
N ASN A 156 10.74 -8.37 -8.48
CA ASN A 156 10.47 -6.96 -8.20
C ASN A 156 9.09 -6.78 -7.54
N SER A 157 8.09 -7.47 -8.04
CA SER A 157 6.71 -7.34 -7.56
C SER A 157 5.92 -8.61 -7.72
N MET A 158 4.97 -8.85 -6.82
CA MET A 158 4.11 -10.02 -6.93
C MET A 158 3.01 -9.85 -7.98
N PHE A 159 2.34 -8.70 -8.01
CA PHE A 159 1.21 -8.45 -8.90
C PHE A 159 1.39 -7.16 -9.71
N GLY A 160 1.12 -7.23 -11.02
CA GLY A 160 0.88 -6.06 -11.85
C GLY A 160 -0.58 -5.61 -11.73
N ILE A 161 -0.83 -4.30 -11.68
CA ILE A 161 -2.18 -3.70 -11.52
C ILE A 161 -2.48 -2.59 -12.53
#